data_AF-A0A510Y4S4-F1
#
_entry.id   AF-A0A510Y4S4-F1
#
_cell.length_a   1.000
_cell.length_b   1.000
_cell.length_c   1.000
_cell.angle_alpha   90.00
_cell.angle_beta   90.00
_cell.angle_gamma   90.00
#
_symmetry.space_group_name_H-M   'P 1'
#
loop_
_entity.id
_entity.type
_entity.pdbx_description
1 polymer ?
#
loop_
_entity_poly.entity_id
_entity_poly.type
_entity_poly.pdbx_seq_one_letter_code
_entity_poly.pdbx_strand_id
1 'polypeptide(L)'
;MPQEPDFSREGWKGYRVRPLHFAGESLEVYHETELELLVQVTTSAMAAEASLKEENVPEWLWEIGIDYLTSKQPEERKRLVITVQDVTDGEVNKAYENLLRDFEAPSI
;
A
#
# COMPACT_ATOMS: atom_id res chain seq x y z
N MET A 1 8.17 -4.05 23.44
CA MET A 1 9.11 -4.59 22.43
C MET A 1 8.72 -3.97 21.10
N PRO A 2 9.64 -3.40 20.30
CA PRO A 2 9.29 -2.95 18.96
C PRO A 2 8.79 -4.16 18.15
N GLN A 3 7.70 -3.97 17.41
CA GLN A 3 7.14 -5.00 16.55
C GLN A 3 8.17 -5.36 15.45
N GLU A 4 8.39 -6.65 15.20
CA GLU A 4 9.17 -7.10 14.04
C GLU A 4 8.41 -6.76 12.76
N PRO A 5 9.09 -6.31 11.70
CA PRO A 5 8.42 -6.00 10.44
C PRO A 5 7.87 -7.27 9.79
N ASP A 6 6.70 -7.17 9.17
CA ASP A 6 6.10 -8.25 8.38
C ASP A 6 6.91 -8.51 7.10
N PHE A 7 7.55 -7.48 6.55
CA PHE A 7 8.36 -7.53 5.34
C PHE A 7 9.63 -6.71 5.48
N SER A 8 10.72 -7.12 4.84
CA SER A 8 11.93 -6.29 4.76
C SER A 8 12.70 -6.52 3.46
N ARG A 9 13.22 -5.43 2.87
CA ARG A 9 14.07 -5.46 1.68
C ARG A 9 14.90 -4.19 1.62
N GLU A 10 16.21 -4.32 1.45
CA GLU A 10 17.12 -3.21 1.13
C GLU A 10 17.01 -1.98 2.07
N GLY A 11 16.73 -2.21 3.36
CA GLY A 11 16.57 -1.14 4.35
C GLY A 11 15.12 -0.70 4.59
N TRP A 12 14.21 -1.00 3.66
CA TRP A 12 12.78 -0.82 3.86
C TRP A 12 12.19 -1.91 4.75
N LYS A 13 11.22 -1.50 5.57
CA LYS A 13 10.48 -2.34 6.51
C LYS A 13 8.99 -2.14 6.32
N GLY A 14 8.27 -3.21 6.02
CA GLY A 14 6.82 -3.21 5.85
C GLY A 14 6.10 -3.70 7.11
N TYR A 15 5.08 -2.96 7.54
CA TYR A 15 4.24 -3.29 8.68
C TYR A 15 2.77 -3.31 8.26
N ARG A 16 2.09 -4.41 8.54
CA ARG A 16 0.65 -4.52 8.34
C ARG A 16 -0.06 -3.62 9.35
N VAL A 17 -0.94 -2.77 8.84
CA VAL A 17 -1.76 -1.90 9.69
C VAL A 17 -3.23 -2.11 9.35
N ARG A 18 -4.09 -2.06 10.38
CA ARG A 18 -5.55 -2.10 10.21
C ARG A 18 -6.11 -0.73 10.57
N PRO A 19 -6.35 0.16 9.60
CA PRO A 19 -6.84 1.50 9.92
C PRO A 19 -8.30 1.43 10.36
N LEU A 20 -8.63 2.14 11.45
CA LEU A 20 -9.99 2.19 12.00
C LEU A 20 -11.05 2.74 11.01
N HIS A 21 -10.63 3.58 10.06
CA HIS A 21 -11.52 4.28 9.11
C HIS A 21 -11.27 3.90 7.65
N PHE A 22 -10.65 2.74 7.40
CA PHE A 22 -10.42 2.24 6.04
C PHE A 22 -10.97 0.83 5.90
N ALA A 23 -11.91 0.65 4.96
CA ALA A 23 -12.45 -0.65 4.63
C ALA A 23 -11.52 -1.36 3.64
N GLY A 24 -10.53 -2.08 4.16
CA GLY A 24 -9.56 -2.82 3.36
C GLY A 24 -8.29 -3.16 4.13
N GLU A 25 -7.27 -3.57 3.39
CA GLU A 25 -5.94 -3.89 3.92
C GLU A 25 -5.00 -2.70 3.74
N SER A 26 -4.01 -2.58 4.62
CA SER A 26 -3.04 -1.50 4.58
C SER A 26 -1.67 -1.94 5.06
N LEU A 27 -0.66 -1.35 4.45
CA LEU A 27 0.73 -1.61 4.72
C LEU A 27 1.50 -0.29 4.79
N GLU A 28 2.18 -0.08 5.91
CA GLU A 28 3.12 1.03 6.06
C GLU A 28 4.53 0.56 5.71
N VAL A 29 5.24 1.33 4.90
CA VAL A 29 6.63 1.10 4.50
C VAL A 29 7.49 2.20 5.09
N TYR A 30 8.40 1.78 5.95
CA TYR A 30 9.37 2.64 6.59
C TYR A 30 10.76 2.44 5.99
N HIS A 31 11.53 3.51 5.92
CA HIS A 31 12.97 3.44 5.75
C HIS A 31 13.62 4.00 7.01
N GLU A 32 14.53 3.24 7.61
CA GLU A 32 15.08 3.49 8.95
C GLU A 32 14.00 3.62 10.04
N THR A 33 13.54 4.85 10.30
CA THR A 33 12.48 5.21 11.27
C THR A 33 11.41 6.14 10.68
N GLU A 34 11.52 6.50 9.41
CA GLU A 34 10.62 7.42 8.74
C GLU A 34 9.63 6.66 7.86
N LEU A 35 8.35 7.04 7.96
CA LEU A 35 7.30 6.50 7.11
C LEU A 35 7.40 7.12 5.71
N GLU A 36 7.85 6.34 4.74
CA GLU A 36 7.97 6.80 3.35
C GLU A 36 6.69 6.57 2.56
N LEU A 37 5.98 5.47 2.82
CA LEU A 37 4.83 5.09 2.03
C LEU A 37 3.76 4.36 2.83
N LEU A 38 2.51 4.77 2.63
CA LEU A 38 1.33 4.01 3.03
C LEU A 38 0.67 3.43 1.78
N VAL A 39 0.59 2.11 1.68
CA VAL A 39 -0.10 1.42 0.58
C VAL A 39 -1.38 0.80 1.11
N GLN A 40 -2.50 1.03 0.44
CA GLN A 40 -3.80 0.55 0.86
C GLN A 40 -4.58 -0.03 -0.31
N VAL A 41 -5.40 -1.04 -0.03
CA VAL A 41 -6.34 -1.59 -1.02
C VAL A 41 -7.71 -1.76 -0.39
N THR A 42 -8.73 -1.25 -1.05
CA THR A 42 -10.11 -1.35 -0.57
C THR A 42 -10.63 -2.80 -0.67
N THR A 43 -11.55 -3.19 0.22
CA THR A 43 -12.21 -4.52 0.13
C THR A 43 -12.88 -4.76 -1.21
N SER A 44 -13.45 -3.72 -1.83
CA SER A 44 -14.06 -3.82 -3.16
C SER A 44 -13.02 -4.11 -4.25
N ALA A 45 -11.82 -3.55 -4.15
CA ALA A 45 -10.73 -3.84 -5.08
C ALA A 45 -10.22 -5.28 -4.90
N MET A 46 -10.05 -5.72 -3.65
CA MET A 46 -9.68 -7.12 -3.36
C MET A 46 -10.69 -8.11 -3.92
N ALA A 47 -11.99 -7.81 -3.83
CA ALA A 47 -13.04 -8.68 -4.35
C ALA A 47 -13.13 -8.70 -5.89
N ALA A 48 -12.71 -7.63 -6.56
CA ALA A 48 -12.66 -7.56 -8.01
C ALA A 48 -11.44 -8.29 -8.60
N GLU A 49 -10.39 -8.43 -7.79
CA GLU A 49 -9.15 -9.07 -8.18
C GLU A 49 -9.18 -10.58 -7.90
N ALA A 50 -9.57 -11.38 -8.90
CA ALA A 50 -9.76 -12.83 -8.75
C ALA A 50 -8.49 -13.58 -8.31
N SER A 51 -7.31 -12.99 -8.52
CA SER A 51 -6.02 -13.58 -8.16
C SER A 51 -5.59 -13.25 -6.71
N LEU A 52 -6.17 -12.21 -6.10
CA LEU A 52 -5.85 -11.79 -4.73
C LEU A 52 -6.70 -12.55 -3.71
N LYS A 53 -6.04 -13.47 -3.01
CA LYS A 53 -6.57 -14.00 -1.75
C LYS A 53 -6.16 -13.10 -0.59
N GLU A 54 -7.01 -12.96 0.42
CA GLU A 54 -6.73 -12.14 1.61
C GLU A 54 -5.35 -12.46 2.23
N GLU A 55 -4.92 -13.72 2.23
CA GLU A 55 -3.59 -14.11 2.74
C GLU A 55 -2.40 -13.51 1.95
N ASN A 56 -2.59 -13.24 0.66
CA ASN A 56 -1.55 -12.75 -0.25
C ASN A 56 -1.58 -11.23 -0.41
N VAL A 57 -2.65 -10.57 0.02
CA VAL A 57 -2.82 -9.12 -0.12
C VAL A 57 -1.67 -8.34 0.52
N PRO A 58 -1.21 -8.65 1.75
CA PRO A 58 -0.13 -7.88 2.36
C PRO A 58 1.21 -7.98 1.62
N GLU A 59 1.56 -9.17 1.11
CA GLU A 59 2.77 -9.35 0.28
C GLU A 59 2.65 -8.60 -1.05
N TRP A 60 1.46 -8.62 -1.63
CA TRP A 60 1.19 -7.88 -2.86
C TRP A 60 1.25 -6.36 -2.68
N LEU A 61 0.69 -5.82 -1.58
CA LEU A 61 0.84 -4.41 -1.22
C LEU A 61 2.30 -4.02 -1.02
N TRP A 62 3.09 -4.92 -0.43
CA TRP A 62 4.52 -4.74 -0.25
C TRP A 62 5.25 -4.63 -1.60
N GLU A 63 5.03 -5.57 -2.53
CA GLU A 63 5.67 -5.52 -3.85
C GLU A 63 5.28 -4.26 -4.64
N ILE A 64 4.02 -3.85 -4.58
CA ILE A 64 3.56 -2.59 -5.18
C ILE A 64 4.28 -1.39 -4.56
N GLY A 65 4.39 -1.37 -3.23
CA GLY A 65 5.03 -0.27 -2.52
C GLY A 65 6.51 -0.14 -2.87
N ILE A 66 7.22 -1.26 -2.94
CA ILE A 66 8.65 -1.28 -3.30
C ILE A 66 8.86 -0.90 -4.76
N ASP A 67 8.04 -1.40 -5.68
CA ASP A 67 8.10 -1.02 -7.09
C ASP A 67 7.88 0.50 -7.25
N TYR A 68 6.96 1.09 -6.49
CA TYR A 68 6.77 2.55 -6.47
C TYR A 68 8.00 3.30 -5.94
N LEU A 69 8.52 2.92 -4.75
CA LEU A 69 9.65 3.62 -4.12
C LEU A 69 10.90 3.56 -4.99
N THR A 70 11.19 2.39 -5.57
CA THR A 70 12.36 2.20 -6.44
C THR A 70 12.22 2.93 -7.78
N SER A 71 11.02 2.94 -8.39
CA SER A 71 10.80 3.56 -9.70
C SER A 71 10.65 5.08 -9.64
N LYS A 72 10.04 5.61 -8.58
CA LYS A 72 9.70 7.04 -8.46
C LYS A 72 10.60 7.82 -7.52
N GLN A 73 11.24 7.18 -6.56
CA GLN A 73 12.12 7.82 -5.55
C GLN A 73 11.48 9.09 -4.98
N PRO A 74 10.31 8.99 -4.32
CA PRO A 74 9.60 10.16 -3.86
C PRO A 74 10.41 10.92 -2.80
N GLU A 75 10.43 12.26 -2.89
CA GLU A 75 11.14 13.12 -1.92
C GLU A 75 10.34 13.36 -0.63
N GLU A 76 9.06 12.99 -0.62
CA GLU A 76 8.16 13.15 0.52
C GLU A 76 7.31 11.89 0.71
N ARG A 77 6.77 11.70 1.92
CA ARG A 77 5.91 10.55 2.21
C ARG A 77 4.69 10.50 1.31
N LYS A 78 4.33 9.33 0.81
CA LYS A 78 3.20 9.14 -0.12
C LYS A 78 2.17 8.16 0.41
N ARG A 79 0.96 8.27 -0.14
CA ARG A 79 -0.12 7.34 0.12
C ARG A 79 -0.68 6.84 -1.20
N LEU A 80 -0.58 5.55 -1.43
CA LEU A 80 -1.16 4.85 -2.57
C LEU A 80 -2.44 4.15 -2.10
N VAL A 81 -3.56 4.45 -2.75
CA VAL A 81 -4.85 3.81 -2.47
C VAL A 81 -5.37 3.15 -3.72
N ILE A 82 -5.43 1.83 -3.68
CA ILE A 82 -5.94 0.98 -4.75
C ILE A 82 -7.43 0.76 -4.52
N THR A 83 -8.23 1.24 -5.46
CA THR A 83 -9.68 1.10 -5.47
C THR A 83 -10.12 0.18 -6.60
N VAL A 84 -11.39 -0.22 -6.61
CA VAL A 84 -11.94 -1.08 -7.66
C VAL A 84 -11.82 -0.46 -9.05
N GLN A 85 -11.77 0.88 -9.15
CA GLN A 85 -11.60 1.58 -10.42
C GLN A 85 -10.19 1.43 -10.99
N ASP A 86 -9.23 1.11 -10.12
CA ASP A 86 -7.83 0.92 -10.48
C ASP A 86 -7.54 -0.53 -10.89
N VAL A 87 -8.50 -1.44 -10.72
CA VAL A 87 -8.41 -2.85 -11.08
C VAL A 87 -9.15 -3.08 -12.40
N THR A 88 -8.45 -3.52 -13.44
CA THR A 88 -9.04 -3.87 -14.75
C THR A 88 -8.58 -5.26 -15.13
N ASP A 89 -9.52 -6.14 -15.51
CA ASP A 89 -9.24 -7.52 -15.94
C ASP A 89 -8.42 -8.37 -14.94
N GLY A 90 -8.49 -8.06 -13.64
CA GLY A 90 -7.68 -8.76 -12.65
C GLY A 90 -6.23 -8.26 -12.59
N GLU A 91 -5.97 -7.03 -13.01
CA GLU A 91 -4.69 -6.37 -12.81
C GLU A 91 -4.88 -4.95 -12.31
N VAL A 92 -4.03 -4.54 -11.36
CA VAL A 92 -3.96 -3.13 -10.94
C VAL A 92 -3.23 -2.32 -11.98
N ASN A 93 -3.84 -1.21 -12.36
CA ASN A 93 -3.22 -0.19 -13.16
C ASN A 93 -2.04 0.44 -12.39
N LYS A 94 -0.82 0.11 -12.82
CA LYS A 94 0.43 0.60 -12.22
C LYS A 94 0.81 2.04 -12.63
N ALA A 95 -0.12 2.81 -13.18
CA ALA A 95 0.02 4.26 -13.29
C ALA A 95 -0.08 4.87 -11.88
N TYR A 96 1.01 4.81 -11.13
CA TYR A 96 1.06 5.16 -9.70
C TYR A 96 0.53 6.56 -9.40
N GLU A 97 0.66 7.52 -10.32
CA GLU A 97 0.12 8.86 -10.19
C GLU A 97 -1.41 8.86 -9.94
N ASN A 98 -2.13 7.89 -10.51
CA ASN A 98 -3.57 7.74 -10.35
C ASN A 98 -3.96 7.12 -9.00
N LEU A 99 -3.03 6.44 -8.33
CA LEU A 99 -3.23 5.81 -7.04
C LEU A 99 -2.92 6.76 -5.87
N LEU A 100 -2.21 7.86 -6.13
CA LEU A 100 -1.83 8.82 -5.10
C LEU A 100 -3.05 9.51 -4.48
N ARG A 101 -3.08 9.55 -3.15
CA ARG A 101 -4.09 10.27 -2.37
C ARG A 101 -3.41 11.13 -1.32
N ASP A 102 -4.14 12.13 -0.83
CA ASP A 102 -3.68 12.92 0.30
C ASP A 102 -3.42 12.02 1.51
N PHE A 103 -2.28 12.25 2.15
CA PHE A 103 -1.84 11.49 3.32
C PHE A 103 -2.77 11.72 4.50
N GLU A 104 -3.19 12.98 4.67
CA GLU A 104 -4.21 13.39 5.63
C GLU A 104 -5.55 13.42 4.88
N ALA A 105 -6.43 12.44 5.11
CA ALA A 105 -7.82 12.66 4.75
C ALA A 105 -8.29 13.93 5.49
N PRO A 106 -9.06 14.83 4.85
CA PRO A 106 -9.53 16.03 5.52
C PRO A 106 -10.25 15.62 6.81
N SER A 107 -9.82 16.22 7.93
CA SER A 107 -10.54 16.12 9.19
C SER A 107 -11.94 16.69 8.94
N ILE A 108 -12.95 15.82 8.90
CA ILE A 108 -14.36 16.22 8.81
C ILE A 108 -14.85 16.60 10.20
#